data_AF-A0A317XBS6-F1
#
_entry.id   AF-A0A317XBS6-F1
#
_cell.length_a   1.000
_cell.length_b   1.000
_cell.length_c   1.000
_cell.angle_alpha   90.00
_cell.angle_beta   90.00
_cell.angle_gamma   90.00
#
_symmetry.space_group_name_H-M   'P 1'
#
loop_
_entity.id
_entity.type
_entity.pdbx_description
1 polymer ?
#
loop_
_entity_poly.entity_id
_entity_poly.type
_entity_poly.pdbx_seq_one_letter_code
_entity_poly.pdbx_strand_id
1 'polypeptide(L)'
;MGLTIKNTAGTKAGEQKRQADAELNSMLTYLRDKAKEQNQKRHFRNTDTAIFNQQYEGSSELVSSDGQSQLPRYYHIRERAELVRLLCYSALAETTENAHHRQLEYVRLLVRWQHRKESPRRGRQAAITIQHMPTPTPPKVRVIPEKYDPLQCPFCLSNTRLPPLDRVRRKCKMNKLWDHVEKIHCQELAAFDTGNRRCGICSIRDIDFLPSSRNEFKNHTQTVHGIRLRP
;
A
#
# COMPACT_ATOMS: atom_id res chain seq x y z
N MET A 1 29.36 39.32 25.71
CA MET A 1 29.84 39.78 24.39
C MET A 1 30.31 38.55 23.61
N GLY A 2 29.46 38.03 22.72
CA GLY A 2 29.76 36.85 21.91
C GLY A 2 30.50 37.25 20.64
N LEU A 3 31.78 36.88 20.54
CA LEU A 3 32.57 37.05 19.33
C LEU A 3 32.10 36.04 18.28
N THR A 4 31.24 36.49 17.36
CA THR A 4 30.95 35.82 16.09
C THR A 4 32.24 35.70 15.26
N ILE A 5 32.83 34.51 15.25
CA ILE A 5 33.95 34.17 14.37
C ILE A 5 33.44 34.16 12.92
N LYS A 6 33.73 35.24 12.19
CA LYS A 6 33.52 35.34 10.75
C LYS A 6 34.51 34.41 10.02
N ASN A 7 33.98 33.57 9.14
CA ASN A 7 34.61 32.87 8.03
C ASN A 7 36.13 32.65 8.10
N THR A 8 36.54 31.52 8.67
CA THR A 8 37.92 30.97 8.61
C THR A 8 38.16 30.13 7.35
N ALA A 9 37.47 30.42 6.25
CA ALA A 9 37.68 29.71 5.00
C ALA A 9 39.06 30.09 4.43
N GLY A 10 39.95 29.11 4.27
CA GLY A 10 41.32 29.30 3.77
C GLY A 10 42.39 29.58 4.83
N THR A 11 42.06 29.55 6.13
CA THR A 11 43.08 29.57 7.19
C THR A 11 43.38 28.16 7.69
N LYS A 12 44.63 27.91 8.12
CA LYS A 12 45.08 26.62 8.65
C LYS A 12 44.18 26.09 9.79
N ALA A 13 43.68 26.99 10.65
CA ALA A 13 42.75 26.65 11.72
C ALA A 13 41.35 26.25 11.21
N GLY A 14 40.85 26.88 10.13
CA GLY A 14 39.56 26.51 9.52
C GLY A 14 39.61 25.20 8.73
N GLU A 15 40.77 24.86 8.16
CA GLU A 15 41.02 23.54 7.54
C GLU A 15 41.11 22.43 8.57
N GLN A 16 41.84 22.67 9.68
CA GLN A 16 41.89 21.74 10.80
C GLN A 16 40.50 21.49 11.40
N LYS A 17 39.67 22.53 11.55
CA LYS A 17 38.28 22.37 12.00
C LYS A 17 37.44 21.55 11.01
N ARG A 18 37.52 21.84 9.70
CA ARG A 18 36.80 21.06 8.68
C ARG A 18 37.20 19.60 8.66
N GLN A 19 38.49 19.31 8.81
CA GLN A 19 39.01 17.95 8.87
C GLN A 19 38.46 17.22 10.12
N ALA A 20 38.52 17.86 11.29
CA ALA A 20 37.97 17.30 12.52
C ALA A 20 36.45 17.07 12.44
N ASP A 21 35.70 18.01 11.87
CA ASP A 21 34.25 17.88 11.67
C ASP A 21 33.92 16.75 10.66
N ALA A 22 34.73 16.58 9.62
CA ALA A 22 34.56 15.49 8.64
C ALA A 22 34.84 14.12 9.26
N GLU A 23 35.90 14.01 10.06
CA GLU A 23 36.24 12.79 10.82
C GLU A 23 35.15 12.43 11.82
N LEU A 24 34.65 13.42 12.56
CA LEU A 24 33.54 13.23 13.50
C LEU A 24 32.28 12.72 12.80
N ASN A 25 31.89 13.36 11.69
CA ASN A 25 30.69 12.97 10.94
C ASN A 25 30.83 11.57 10.31
N SER A 26 32.02 11.23 9.82
CA SER A 26 32.34 9.90 9.31
C SER A 26 32.19 8.84 10.41
N MET A 27 32.78 9.10 11.59
CA MET A 27 32.70 8.19 12.74
C MET A 27 31.26 8.03 13.24
N LEU A 28 30.50 9.13 13.35
CA LEU A 28 29.09 9.09 13.73
C LEU A 28 28.25 8.27 12.74
N THR A 29 28.53 8.38 11.45
CA THR A 29 27.85 7.61 10.40
C THR A 29 28.17 6.12 10.54
N TYR A 30 29.44 5.76 10.69
CA TYR A 30 29.88 4.39 10.91
C TYR A 30 29.23 3.76 12.14
N LEU A 31 29.23 4.47 13.28
CA LEU A 31 28.62 3.97 14.52
C LEU A 31 27.11 3.77 14.38
N ARG A 32 26.42 4.69 13.68
CA ARG A 32 24.98 4.58 13.41
C ARG A 32 24.67 3.36 12.56
N ASP A 33 25.44 3.13 11.50
CA ASP A 33 25.24 1.99 10.61
C ASP A 33 25.54 0.67 11.32
N LYS A 34 26.62 0.60 12.11
CA LYS A 34 26.96 -0.55 12.94
C LYS A 34 25.87 -0.88 13.95
N ALA A 35 25.33 0.13 14.65
CA ALA A 35 24.23 -0.05 15.60
C ALA A 35 22.96 -0.53 14.90
N LYS A 36 22.65 0.00 13.71
CA LYS A 36 21.51 -0.42 12.90
C LYS A 36 21.65 -1.87 12.44
N GLU A 37 22.83 -2.28 11.98
CA GLU A 37 23.11 -3.65 11.57
C GLU A 37 22.98 -4.63 12.75
N GLN A 38 23.54 -4.28 13.91
CA GLN A 38 23.39 -5.08 15.13
C GLN A 38 21.93 -5.23 15.56
N ASN A 39 21.16 -4.13 15.50
CA ASN A 39 19.74 -4.15 15.82
C ASN A 39 18.95 -5.02 14.83
N GLN A 40 19.23 -4.92 13.53
CA GLN A 40 18.62 -5.80 12.52
C GLN A 40 18.96 -7.27 12.77
N LYS A 41 20.24 -7.61 13.00
CA LYS A 41 20.66 -8.99 13.32
C LYS A 41 19.95 -9.52 14.57
N ARG A 42 19.87 -8.72 15.63
CA ARG A 42 19.14 -9.08 16.87
C ARG A 42 17.64 -9.26 16.60
N HIS A 43 17.02 -8.36 15.84
CA HIS A 43 15.62 -8.44 15.47
C HIS A 43 15.34 -9.74 14.73
N PHE A 44 16.03 -10.02 13.61
CA PHE A 44 15.76 -11.23 12.85
C PHE A 44 16.09 -12.52 13.60
N ARG A 45 17.12 -12.54 14.46
CA ARG A 45 17.44 -13.71 15.30
C ARG A 45 16.37 -14.00 16.35
N ASN A 46 15.79 -12.96 16.95
CA ASN A 46 14.96 -13.13 18.15
C ASN A 46 13.47 -12.89 17.88
N THR A 47 13.06 -12.44 16.69
CA THR A 47 11.66 -12.08 16.41
C THR A 47 10.75 -13.28 16.48
N ASP A 48 11.11 -14.40 15.86
CA ASP A 48 10.26 -15.59 15.85
C ASP A 48 10.13 -16.18 17.24
N THR A 49 11.24 -16.24 18.00
CA THR A 49 11.25 -16.65 19.41
C THR A 49 10.41 -15.71 20.29
N ALA A 50 10.51 -14.40 20.08
CA ALA A 50 9.73 -13.42 20.84
C ALA A 50 8.23 -13.52 20.50
N ILE A 51 7.86 -13.75 19.24
CA ILE A 51 6.47 -14.00 18.83
C ILE A 51 5.95 -15.28 19.47
N PHE A 52 6.75 -16.35 19.46
CA PHE A 52 6.38 -17.63 20.06
C PHE A 52 6.20 -17.51 21.58
N ASN A 53 7.16 -16.89 22.28
CA ASN A 53 7.07 -16.67 23.72
C ASN A 53 5.87 -15.79 24.09
N GLN A 54 5.60 -14.74 23.31
CA GLN A 54 4.41 -13.90 23.52
C GLN A 54 3.10 -14.68 23.37
N GLN A 55 3.04 -15.63 22.44
CA GLN A 55 1.88 -16.52 22.29
C GLN A 55 1.79 -17.49 23.47
N TYR A 56 2.91 -18.05 23.93
CA TYR A 56 2.94 -19.01 25.02
C TYR A 56 2.60 -18.38 26.38
N GLU A 57 3.18 -17.21 26.68
CA GLU A 57 2.91 -16.44 27.90
C GLU A 57 1.46 -15.92 27.90
N GLY A 58 0.96 -15.43 26.76
CA GLY A 58 -0.45 -15.03 26.61
C GLY A 58 -1.45 -16.20 26.66
N SER A 59 -0.98 -17.44 26.50
CA SER A 59 -1.78 -18.66 26.67
C SER A 59 -1.79 -19.17 28.11
N SER A 60 -0.80 -18.78 28.93
CA SER A 60 -0.62 -19.33 30.28
C SER A 60 -1.42 -18.59 31.36
N GLU A 61 -1.95 -17.39 31.07
CA GLU A 61 -2.80 -16.62 31.99
C GLU A 61 -4.32 -16.82 31.76
N LEU A 62 -4.74 -17.69 30.83
CA LEU A 62 -6.16 -17.95 30.53
C LEU A 62 -6.53 -19.42 30.73
N VAL A 63 -6.31 -19.93 31.94
CA VAL A 63 -7.15 -21.01 32.44
C VAL A 63 -8.37 -20.34 33.08
N SER A 64 -9.54 -20.54 32.46
CA SER A 64 -10.87 -20.12 32.90
C SER A 64 -11.32 -18.71 32.50
N SER A 65 -11.85 -18.56 31.29
CA SER A 65 -13.16 -17.91 31.08
C SER A 65 -13.53 -18.01 29.60
N ASP A 66 -14.77 -18.42 29.40
CA ASP A 66 -15.55 -18.39 28.17
C ASP A 66 -15.31 -17.11 27.34
N GLY A 67 -15.25 -17.25 26.01
CA GLY A 67 -15.23 -16.13 25.07
C GLY A 67 -13.90 -15.38 24.95
N GLN A 68 -12.82 -16.03 24.49
CA GLN A 68 -11.68 -15.31 23.93
C GLN A 68 -12.20 -14.39 22.81
N SER A 69 -12.22 -13.09 23.09
CA SER A 69 -12.61 -12.04 22.16
C SER A 69 -11.70 -12.08 20.93
N GLN A 70 -12.12 -12.86 19.93
CA GLN A 70 -11.52 -12.92 18.61
C GLN A 70 -11.78 -11.59 17.92
N LEU A 71 -10.92 -10.60 18.14
CA LEU A 71 -10.94 -9.37 17.36
C LEU A 71 -10.91 -9.75 15.87
N PRO A 72 -11.95 -9.40 15.08
CA PRO A 72 -11.97 -9.72 13.67
C PRO A 72 -10.76 -9.08 13.01
N ARG A 73 -9.83 -9.89 12.48
CA ARG A 73 -8.77 -9.35 11.63
C ARG A 73 -9.46 -8.67 10.45
N TYR A 74 -9.37 -7.35 10.39
CA TYR A 74 -9.95 -6.59 9.28
C TYR A 74 -9.16 -6.88 7.99
N TYR A 75 -9.83 -7.46 7.01
CA TYR A 75 -9.28 -7.68 5.66
C TYR A 75 -9.81 -6.59 4.75
N HIS A 76 -8.94 -5.95 3.97
CA HIS A 76 -9.36 -4.90 3.03
C HIS A 76 -10.10 -5.47 1.80
N ILE A 77 -9.85 -6.74 1.50
CA ILE A 77 -10.59 -7.50 0.49
C ILE A 77 -11.71 -8.28 1.18
N ARG A 78 -12.96 -8.02 0.77
CA ARG A 78 -14.15 -8.68 1.30
C ARG A 78 -14.11 -10.19 1.07
N GLU A 79 -13.72 -10.61 -0.12
CA GLU A 79 -13.60 -12.02 -0.51
C GLU A 79 -12.63 -12.80 0.39
N ARG A 80 -11.55 -12.15 0.86
CA ARG A 80 -10.60 -12.75 1.82
C ARG A 80 -11.24 -12.93 3.20
N ALA A 81 -12.00 -11.95 3.67
CA ALA A 81 -12.75 -12.09 4.93
C ALA A 81 -13.79 -13.21 4.87
N GLU A 82 -14.46 -13.37 3.71
CA GLU A 82 -15.42 -14.45 3.49
C GLU A 82 -14.73 -15.81 3.43
N LEU A 83 -13.56 -15.93 2.78
CA LEU A 83 -12.78 -17.16 2.77
C LEU A 83 -12.27 -17.58 4.14
N VAL A 84 -11.75 -16.65 4.93
CA VAL A 84 -11.31 -16.95 6.30
C VAL A 84 -12.51 -17.38 7.16
N ARG A 85 -13.67 -16.72 7.01
CA ARG A 85 -14.90 -17.17 7.67
C ARG A 85 -15.30 -18.57 7.25
N LEU A 86 -15.28 -18.88 5.96
CA LEU A 86 -15.64 -20.19 5.43
C LEU A 86 -14.69 -21.30 5.90
N LEU A 87 -13.38 -21.03 6.00
CA LEU A 87 -12.37 -22.04 6.33
C LEU A 87 -12.15 -22.20 7.83
N CYS A 88 -12.09 -21.09 8.58
CA CYS A 88 -11.62 -21.08 9.97
C CYS A 88 -12.74 -20.96 11.00
N TYR A 89 -13.89 -20.39 10.63
CA TYR A 89 -14.93 -20.02 11.59
C TYR A 89 -16.30 -20.67 11.30
N SER A 90 -16.43 -21.37 10.17
CA SER A 90 -17.68 -22.06 9.82
C SER A 90 -17.67 -23.47 10.37
N ALA A 91 -18.79 -23.87 10.98
CA ALA A 91 -19.02 -25.23 11.47
C ALA A 91 -18.71 -26.28 10.40
N LEU A 92 -18.19 -27.44 10.82
CA LEU A 92 -17.95 -28.55 9.93
C LEU A 92 -19.28 -29.03 9.32
N ALA A 93 -19.23 -29.45 8.06
CA ALA A 93 -20.44 -29.94 7.40
C ALA A 93 -20.85 -31.28 8.03
N GLU A 94 -22.03 -31.32 8.64
CA GLU A 94 -22.59 -32.52 9.28
C GLU A 94 -23.15 -33.51 8.26
N THR A 95 -23.48 -33.03 7.05
CA THR A 95 -24.01 -33.84 5.95
C THR A 95 -23.15 -33.70 4.69
N THR A 96 -23.22 -34.70 3.82
CA THR A 96 -22.55 -34.69 2.51
C THR A 96 -23.03 -33.53 1.63
N GLU A 97 -24.32 -33.23 1.64
CA GLU A 97 -24.91 -32.11 0.90
C GLU A 97 -24.36 -30.76 1.38
N ASN A 98 -24.25 -30.55 2.70
CA ASN A 98 -23.64 -29.34 3.26
C ASN A 98 -22.15 -29.24 2.93
N ALA A 99 -21.45 -30.38 2.84
CA ALA A 99 -20.05 -30.41 2.42
C ALA A 99 -19.91 -29.99 0.95
N HIS A 100 -20.80 -30.45 0.08
CA HIS A 100 -20.84 -30.04 -1.33
C HIS A 100 -21.17 -28.56 -1.50
N HIS A 101 -22.16 -28.03 -0.76
CA HIS A 101 -22.47 -26.60 -0.77
C HIS A 101 -21.28 -25.76 -0.30
N ARG A 102 -20.60 -26.19 0.77
CA ARG A 102 -19.38 -25.52 1.27
C ARG A 102 -18.26 -25.52 0.23
N GLN A 103 -18.06 -26.63 -0.49
CA GLN A 103 -17.08 -26.72 -1.57
C GLN A 103 -17.42 -25.79 -2.74
N LEU A 104 -18.69 -25.73 -3.15
CA LEU A 104 -19.15 -24.82 -4.20
C LEU A 104 -18.93 -23.35 -3.82
N GLU A 105 -19.28 -22.97 -2.59
CA GLU A 105 -19.04 -21.62 -2.08
C GLU A 105 -17.55 -21.28 -2.01
N TYR A 106 -16.71 -22.24 -1.61
CA TYR A 106 -15.26 -22.09 -1.63
C TYR A 106 -14.72 -21.82 -3.04
N VAL A 107 -15.14 -22.62 -4.03
CA VAL A 107 -14.70 -22.44 -5.43
C VAL A 107 -15.18 -21.09 -5.99
N ARG A 108 -16.45 -20.72 -5.75
CA ARG A 108 -16.99 -19.42 -6.16
C ARG A 108 -16.20 -18.26 -5.55
N LEU A 109 -15.84 -18.36 -4.27
CA LEU A 109 -15.02 -17.37 -3.59
C LEU A 109 -13.62 -17.28 -4.19
N LEU A 110 -12.98 -18.41 -4.49
CA LEU A 110 -11.67 -18.43 -5.15
C LEU A 110 -11.73 -17.75 -6.52
N VAL A 111 -12.72 -18.06 -7.35
CA VAL A 111 -12.91 -17.43 -8.67
C VAL A 111 -13.07 -15.91 -8.54
N ARG A 112 -13.92 -15.45 -7.62
CA ARG A 112 -14.08 -14.00 -7.37
C ARG A 112 -12.79 -13.36 -6.85
N TRP A 113 -11.99 -14.10 -6.08
CA TRP A 113 -10.73 -13.60 -5.51
C TRP A 113 -9.61 -13.50 -6.54
N GLN A 114 -9.54 -14.38 -7.53
CA GLN A 114 -8.47 -14.40 -8.56
C GLN A 114 -8.24 -13.05 -9.25
N HIS A 115 -9.27 -12.20 -9.32
CA HIS A 115 -9.19 -10.89 -9.94
C HIS A 115 -9.03 -9.73 -8.94
N ARG A 116 -8.72 -9.98 -7.66
CA ARG A 116 -8.48 -8.90 -6.68
C ARG A 116 -6.99 -8.73 -6.37
N LYS A 117 -6.59 -7.50 -6.06
CA LYS A 117 -5.22 -7.17 -5.62
C LYS A 117 -5.28 -6.50 -4.25
N GLU A 118 -4.51 -7.00 -3.27
CA GLU A 118 -4.35 -6.32 -1.98
C GLU A 118 -3.02 -5.56 -1.99
N SER A 119 -3.03 -4.29 -1.59
CA SER A 119 -1.78 -3.57 -1.41
C SER A 119 -0.93 -4.27 -0.32
N PRO A 120 0.38 -4.49 -0.51
CA PRO A 120 1.22 -5.08 0.52
C PRO A 120 1.08 -4.33 1.84
N ARG A 121 0.85 -5.06 2.94
CA ARG A 121 0.86 -4.48 4.29
C ARG A 121 2.24 -3.88 4.54
N ARG A 122 2.37 -2.55 4.46
CA ARG A 122 3.58 -1.87 4.93
C ARG A 122 3.65 -2.05 6.45
N GLY A 123 4.72 -2.68 6.93
CA GLY A 123 4.91 -3.04 8.34
C GLY A 123 4.76 -1.87 9.32
N ARG A 124 4.52 -2.23 10.60
CA ARG A 124 4.26 -1.41 11.82
C ARG A 124 3.19 -0.31 11.75
N GLN A 125 3.04 0.42 10.65
CA GLN A 125 2.00 1.47 10.51
C GLN A 125 0.59 0.89 10.26
N ALA A 126 0.49 -0.35 9.78
CA ALA A 126 -0.79 -1.03 9.61
C ALA A 126 -1.48 -1.35 10.96
N ALA A 127 -0.74 -1.49 12.06
CA ALA A 127 -1.31 -1.82 13.36
C ALA A 127 -2.19 -0.69 13.92
N ILE A 128 -1.83 0.58 13.64
CA ILE A 128 -2.57 1.75 14.12
C ILE A 128 -3.88 1.94 13.32
N THR A 129 -3.95 1.48 12.07
CA THR A 129 -5.15 1.65 11.22
C THR A 129 -6.22 0.57 11.48
N ILE A 130 -5.89 -0.52 12.20
CA ILE A 130 -6.87 -1.58 12.54
C ILE A 130 -7.91 -1.09 13.57
N GLN A 131 -7.63 0.00 14.29
CA GLN A 131 -8.55 0.53 15.32
C GLN A 131 -9.65 1.43 14.78
N HIS A 132 -9.58 1.90 13.53
CA HIS A 132 -10.67 2.68 12.93
C HIS A 132 -11.48 1.80 11.99
N MET A 133 -12.52 1.19 12.56
CA MET A 133 -13.66 0.66 11.81
C MET A 133 -14.16 1.74 10.84
N PRO A 134 -14.12 1.56 9.51
CA PRO A 134 -14.92 2.39 8.64
C PRO A 134 -16.38 2.02 8.88
N THR A 135 -17.15 2.95 9.43
CA THR A 135 -18.60 2.83 9.57
C THR A 135 -19.19 2.40 8.23
N PRO A 136 -20.06 1.38 8.18
CA PRO A 136 -20.66 0.91 6.93
C PRO A 136 -21.44 2.06 6.32
N THR A 137 -20.83 2.68 5.30
CA THR A 137 -21.47 3.73 4.54
C THR A 137 -22.47 3.04 3.62
N PRO A 138 -23.73 3.48 3.55
CA PRO A 138 -24.70 2.91 2.63
C PRO A 138 -24.13 2.92 1.21
N PRO A 139 -24.56 1.99 0.32
CA PRO A 139 -24.06 1.92 -1.05
C PRO A 139 -24.35 3.25 -1.74
N LYS A 140 -23.36 4.15 -1.73
CA LYS A 140 -23.43 5.38 -2.48
C LYS A 140 -23.50 4.94 -3.93
N VAL A 141 -24.60 5.31 -4.59
CA VAL A 141 -24.66 5.37 -6.05
C VAL A 141 -23.33 5.98 -6.49
N ARG A 142 -22.59 5.26 -7.35
CA ARG A 142 -21.27 5.70 -7.78
C ARG A 142 -21.47 6.96 -8.63
N VAL A 143 -21.56 8.12 -7.98
CA VAL A 143 -21.47 9.41 -8.64
C VAL A 143 -20.03 9.50 -9.11
N ILE A 144 -19.82 9.23 -10.40
CA ILE A 144 -18.51 9.34 -11.01
C ILE A 144 -18.23 10.85 -11.11
N PRO A 145 -17.23 11.38 -10.38
CA PRO A 145 -16.94 12.81 -10.43
C PRO A 145 -16.59 13.21 -11.85
N GLU A 146 -17.12 14.32 -12.35
CA GLU A 146 -16.88 14.78 -13.72
C GLU A 146 -15.39 15.01 -13.99
N LYS A 147 -14.68 15.58 -12.99
CA LYS A 147 -13.22 15.75 -12.93
C LYS A 147 -12.62 15.05 -11.70
N TYR A 148 -11.43 14.50 -11.87
CA TYR A 148 -10.69 13.82 -10.80
C TYR A 148 -9.66 14.76 -10.14
N ASP A 149 -9.15 14.36 -8.98
CA ASP A 149 -8.07 15.10 -8.32
C ASP A 149 -6.79 14.99 -9.18
N PRO A 150 -6.10 16.10 -9.50
CA PRO A 150 -4.91 16.10 -10.36
C PRO A 150 -3.75 15.23 -9.87
N LEU A 151 -3.74 14.85 -8.58
CA LEU A 151 -2.72 14.01 -7.96
C LEU A 151 -3.14 12.53 -7.87
N GLN A 152 -4.30 12.15 -8.41
CA GLN A 152 -4.70 10.76 -8.54
C GLN A 152 -4.07 10.09 -9.77
N CYS A 153 -3.85 8.78 -9.67
CA CYS A 153 -3.31 7.99 -10.77
C CYS A 153 -4.45 7.50 -11.67
N PRO A 154 -4.44 7.81 -12.98
CA PRO A 154 -5.53 7.45 -13.86
C PRO A 154 -5.67 5.93 -14.01
N PHE A 155 -4.55 5.21 -14.00
CA PHE A 155 -4.52 3.74 -14.03
C PHE A 155 -5.08 3.09 -12.77
N CYS A 156 -4.73 3.63 -11.58
CA CYS A 156 -5.27 3.13 -10.31
C CYS A 156 -6.76 3.42 -10.19
N LEU A 157 -7.20 4.62 -10.61
CA LEU A 157 -8.61 4.99 -10.65
C LEU A 157 -9.42 4.00 -11.50
N SER A 158 -8.89 3.63 -12.67
CA SER A 158 -9.55 2.71 -13.58
C SER A 158 -9.46 1.23 -13.19
N ASN A 159 -8.62 0.87 -12.21
CA ASN A 159 -8.39 -0.52 -11.86
C ASN A 159 -9.44 -1.04 -10.86
N THR A 160 -10.47 -1.71 -11.36
CA THR A 160 -11.55 -2.32 -10.56
C THR A 160 -11.11 -3.49 -9.69
N ARG A 161 -9.89 -4.00 -9.89
CA ARG A 161 -9.27 -5.06 -9.07
C ARG A 161 -8.72 -4.55 -7.74
N LEU A 162 -8.49 -3.24 -7.63
CA LEU A 162 -8.02 -2.60 -6.40
C LEU A 162 -9.18 -2.24 -5.47
N PRO A 163 -8.97 -2.25 -4.14
CA PRO A 163 -9.92 -1.73 -3.16
C PRO A 163 -10.26 -0.25 -3.43
N PRO A 164 -11.48 0.21 -3.12
CA PRO A 164 -11.91 1.59 -3.40
C PRO A 164 -10.93 2.66 -2.88
N LEU A 165 -10.42 2.48 -1.66
CA LEU A 165 -9.46 3.40 -1.05
C LEU A 165 -8.15 3.52 -1.83
N ASP A 166 -7.65 2.41 -2.37
CA ASP A 166 -6.42 2.40 -3.15
C ASP A 166 -6.60 3.00 -4.54
N ARG A 167 -7.80 2.84 -5.12
CA ARG A 167 -8.14 3.43 -6.44
C ARG A 167 -8.13 4.95 -6.40
N VAL A 168 -8.73 5.54 -5.37
CA VAL A 168 -8.87 7.00 -5.23
C VAL A 168 -7.71 7.66 -4.49
N ARG A 169 -6.67 6.89 -4.14
CA ARG A 169 -5.54 7.39 -3.36
C ARG A 169 -4.76 8.45 -4.13
N ARG A 170 -4.83 9.68 -3.66
CA ARG A 170 -3.99 10.78 -4.16
C ARG A 170 -2.53 10.60 -3.76
N LYS A 171 -1.62 11.05 -4.61
CA LYS A 171 -0.20 11.20 -4.25
C LYS A 171 0.01 12.53 -3.53
N CYS A 172 1.11 12.64 -2.80
CA CYS A 172 1.42 13.87 -2.06
C CYS A 172 1.86 15.03 -2.96
N LYS A 173 2.48 14.75 -4.11
CA LYS A 173 3.00 15.74 -5.07
C LYS A 173 2.94 15.21 -6.50
N MET A 174 2.92 16.10 -7.47
CA MET A 174 2.89 15.76 -8.91
C MET A 174 4.05 14.85 -9.34
N ASN A 175 5.29 15.17 -8.93
CA ASN A 175 6.45 14.33 -9.26
C ASN A 175 6.31 12.89 -8.72
N LYS A 176 5.64 12.71 -7.56
CA LYS A 176 5.37 11.38 -7.02
C LYS A 176 4.27 10.63 -7.77
N LEU A 177 3.35 11.35 -8.40
CA LEU A 177 2.40 10.77 -9.35
C LEU A 177 3.13 10.29 -10.61
N TRP A 178 4.00 11.12 -11.19
CA TRP A 178 4.78 10.75 -12.37
C TRP A 178 5.67 9.53 -12.11
N ASP A 179 6.46 9.55 -11.04
CA ASP A 179 7.30 8.43 -10.64
C ASP A 179 6.48 7.14 -10.43
N HIS A 180 5.27 7.28 -9.88
CA HIS A 180 4.39 6.13 -9.66
C HIS A 180 3.89 5.55 -10.99
N VAL A 181 3.44 6.39 -11.92
CA VAL A 181 2.97 5.94 -13.24
C VAL A 181 4.11 5.28 -14.01
N GLU A 182 5.28 5.91 -14.05
CA GLU A 182 6.43 5.42 -14.81
C GLU A 182 7.09 4.17 -14.20
N LYS A 183 6.94 3.93 -12.89
CA LYS A 183 7.52 2.72 -12.25
C LYS A 183 6.53 1.57 -12.15
N ILE A 184 5.26 1.87 -11.86
CA ILE A 184 4.25 0.84 -11.58
C ILE A 184 3.41 0.53 -12.82
N HIS A 185 3.15 1.53 -13.65
CA HIS A 185 2.27 1.42 -14.83
C HIS A 185 3.03 1.66 -16.14
N CYS A 186 4.36 1.45 -16.18
CA CYS A 186 5.16 1.66 -17.39
C CYS A 186 4.66 0.84 -18.59
N GLN A 187 4.42 -0.45 -18.39
CA GLN A 187 3.91 -1.35 -19.43
C GLN A 187 2.50 -0.93 -19.86
N GLU A 188 1.68 -0.47 -18.90
CA GLU A 188 0.34 -0.01 -19.21
C GLU A 188 0.33 1.27 -20.04
N LEU A 189 1.25 2.17 -19.74
CA LEU A 189 1.46 3.41 -20.46
C LEU A 189 2.05 3.16 -21.86
N ALA A 190 3.00 2.22 -21.99
CA ALA A 190 3.58 1.82 -23.27
C ALA A 190 2.58 1.10 -24.18
N ALA A 191 1.59 0.40 -23.62
CA ALA A 191 0.55 -0.25 -24.38
C ALA A 191 -0.37 0.73 -25.15
N PHE A 192 -0.29 2.04 -24.91
CA PHE A 192 -0.97 3.03 -25.73
C PHE A 192 -0.23 3.36 -27.03
N ASP A 193 1.05 2.99 -27.14
CA ASP A 193 1.81 3.16 -28.39
C ASP A 193 1.36 2.16 -29.47
N THR A 194 0.58 1.12 -29.11
CA THR A 194 -0.02 0.17 -30.07
C THR A 194 -1.37 0.64 -30.61
N GLY A 195 -1.93 1.74 -30.10
CA GLY A 195 -3.23 2.29 -30.52
C GLY A 195 -4.46 1.47 -30.11
N ASN A 196 -4.33 0.23 -29.62
CA ASN A 196 -5.48 -0.64 -29.36
C ASN A 196 -6.04 -0.54 -27.93
N ARG A 197 -5.47 0.32 -27.09
CA ARG A 197 -5.82 0.40 -25.68
C ARG A 197 -6.77 1.56 -25.42
N ARG A 198 -7.91 1.26 -24.80
CA ARG A 198 -8.91 2.26 -24.38
C ARG A 198 -8.47 3.01 -23.12
N CYS A 199 -8.93 4.25 -22.95
CA CYS A 199 -8.80 4.97 -21.69
C CYS A 199 -9.66 4.28 -20.61
N GLY A 200 -9.03 3.74 -19.57
CA GLY A 200 -9.73 3.00 -18.52
C GLY A 200 -10.71 3.84 -17.70
N ILE A 201 -10.51 5.16 -17.61
CA ILE A 201 -11.46 6.05 -16.94
C ILE A 201 -12.72 6.21 -17.79
N CYS A 202 -12.56 6.45 -19.09
CA CYS A 202 -13.66 6.49 -20.05
C CYS A 202 -14.42 5.16 -20.10
N SER A 203 -13.72 4.03 -20.11
CA SER A 203 -14.35 2.70 -20.12
C SER A 203 -15.22 2.42 -18.89
N ILE A 204 -14.93 3.02 -17.72
CA ILE A 204 -15.79 2.90 -16.53
C ILE A 204 -17.06 3.74 -16.66
N ARG A 205 -17.04 4.75 -17.52
CA ARG A 205 -18.19 5.63 -17.83
C ARG A 205 -18.94 5.15 -19.07
N ASP A 206 -18.64 3.96 -19.59
CA ASP A 206 -19.15 3.45 -20.87
C ASP A 206 -18.87 4.40 -22.06
N ILE A 207 -17.77 5.15 -21.98
CA ILE A 207 -17.28 6.00 -23.07
C ILE A 207 -16.14 5.28 -23.76
N ASP A 208 -16.27 5.11 -25.07
CA ASP A 208 -15.24 4.53 -25.91
C ASP A 208 -14.30 5.62 -26.45
N PHE A 209 -13.20 5.82 -25.72
CA PHE A 209 -12.07 6.62 -26.18
C PHE A 209 -10.83 5.74 -26.37
N LEU A 210 -10.34 5.71 -27.60
CA LEU A 210 -9.20 4.91 -28.04
C LEU A 210 -8.10 5.86 -28.54
N PRO A 211 -7.16 6.25 -27.67
CA PRO A 211 -6.04 7.11 -28.08
C PRO A 211 -5.11 6.37 -29.05
N SER A 212 -4.72 7.07 -30.11
CA SER A 212 -3.84 6.59 -31.17
C SER A 212 -2.37 6.52 -30.74
N SER A 213 -2.01 7.19 -29.64
CA SER A 213 -0.66 7.17 -29.08
C SER A 213 -0.65 7.43 -27.58
N ARG A 214 0.48 7.13 -26.92
CA ARG A 214 0.71 7.53 -25.53
C ARG A 214 0.59 9.04 -25.30
N ASN A 215 1.02 9.87 -26.26
CA ASN A 215 0.95 11.32 -26.12
C ASN A 215 -0.50 11.81 -26.20
N GLU A 216 -1.30 11.22 -27.08
CA GLU A 216 -2.72 11.50 -27.15
C GLU A 216 -3.43 11.09 -25.85
N PHE A 217 -3.08 9.93 -25.30
CA PHE A 217 -3.57 9.52 -23.98
C PHE A 217 -3.19 10.53 -22.89
N LYS A 218 -1.93 10.97 -22.81
CA LYS A 218 -1.48 11.98 -21.82
C LYS A 218 -2.28 13.28 -21.96
N ASN A 219 -2.44 13.78 -23.18
CA ASN A 219 -3.20 14.99 -23.46
C ASN A 219 -4.67 14.82 -23.07
N HIS A 220 -5.30 13.71 -23.45
CA HIS A 220 -6.67 13.36 -23.09
C HIS A 220 -6.86 13.31 -21.56
N THR A 221 -5.95 12.66 -20.82
CA THR A 221 -6.05 12.60 -19.36
C THR A 221 -5.96 13.99 -18.72
N GLN A 222 -5.18 14.90 -19.30
CA GLN A 222 -5.07 16.27 -18.82
C GLN A 222 -6.33 17.10 -19.12
N THR A 223 -6.86 17.02 -20.36
CA THR A 223 -7.98 17.86 -20.80
C THR A 223 -9.33 17.36 -20.30
N VAL A 224 -9.56 16.05 -20.38
CA VAL A 224 -10.86 15.42 -20.06
C VAL A 224 -10.94 15.04 -18.58
N HIS A 225 -9.85 14.56 -17.98
CA HIS A 225 -9.87 14.07 -16.59
C HIS A 225 -9.19 15.01 -15.59
N GLY A 226 -8.49 16.06 -16.06
CA GLY A 226 -7.80 17.02 -15.19
C GLY A 226 -6.49 16.48 -14.58
N ILE A 227 -5.98 15.35 -15.07
CA ILE A 227 -4.78 14.69 -14.52
C ILE A 227 -3.62 14.87 -15.49
N ARG A 228 -2.59 15.61 -15.06
CA ARG A 228 -1.41 15.88 -15.88
C ARG A 228 -0.32 14.83 -15.65
N LEU A 229 -0.07 14.00 -16.65
CA LEU A 229 1.08 13.08 -16.69
C LEU A 229 2.35 13.82 -17.13
N ARG A 230 3.52 13.20 -16.90
CA ARG A 230 4.79 13.78 -17.35
C ARG A 230 4.75 13.94 -18.88
N PRO A 231 5.13 15.11 -19.44
CA PRO A 231 5.23 15.30 -20.89
C PRO A 231 6.00 14.17 -21.57
#